data_AF-A0A6V7NZX3-F1
#
_entry.id   AF-A0A6V7NZX3-F1
#
_cell.length_a   1.000
_cell.length_b   1.000
_cell.length_c   1.000
_cell.angle_alpha   90.00
_cell.angle_beta   90.00
_cell.angle_gamma   90.00
#
_symmetry.space_group_name_H-M   'P 1'
#
loop_
_entity.id
_entity.type
_entity.pdbx_description
1 polymer ?
#
loop_
_entity_poly.entity_id
_entity_poly.type
_entity_poly.pdbx_seq_one_letter_code
_entity_poly.pdbx_strand_id
1 'polypeptide(L)'
;MPLREGTSFRPFSQWWQSVLSTGEIFRCGVSYTIGDGRLVSFWRERWCAQLSLQSMFPHLFNAVAKKNQRVREFAGTDGWRWQGILLGFTAQSTADQDSILALKGLVSAFYLSALGDEARWRWCNSGIFTVKSLYNFI
;
A
#
# COMPACT_ATOMS: atom_id res chain seq x y z
N MET A 1 -36.41 -18.68 -6.34
CA MET A 1 -35.36 -18.05 -7.19
C MET A 1 -34.56 -17.13 -6.27
N PRO A 2 -33.31 -17.44 -5.86
CA PRO A 2 -32.54 -16.53 -5.02
C PRO A 2 -31.70 -15.57 -5.88
N LEU A 3 -31.63 -14.33 -5.41
CA LEU A 3 -31.01 -13.17 -6.03
C LEU A 3 -29.47 -13.32 -6.05
N ARG A 4 -28.86 -12.97 -7.19
CA ARG A 4 -27.41 -12.89 -7.37
C ARG A 4 -26.81 -11.76 -6.52
N GLU A 5 -25.89 -12.10 -5.64
CA GLU A 5 -24.92 -11.15 -5.07
C GLU A 5 -23.91 -10.72 -6.15
N GLY A 6 -23.59 -9.43 -6.16
CA GLY A 6 -22.49 -8.88 -6.97
C GLY A 6 -22.83 -7.61 -7.73
N THR A 7 -23.24 -6.55 -7.05
CA THR A 7 -23.16 -5.19 -7.61
C THR A 7 -22.38 -4.29 -6.66
N SER A 8 -21.22 -3.81 -7.13
CA SER A 8 -20.44 -2.78 -6.45
C SER A 8 -21.33 -1.58 -6.15
N PHE A 9 -21.35 -1.10 -4.89
CA PHE A 9 -22.07 0.10 -4.51
C PHE A 9 -21.48 1.31 -5.26
N ARG A 10 -22.23 1.86 -6.22
CA ARG A 10 -21.91 3.13 -6.88
C ARG A 10 -22.97 4.16 -6.47
N PRO A 11 -22.68 5.02 -5.49
CA PRO A 11 -23.67 6.01 -5.07
C PRO A 11 -23.87 7.05 -6.18
N PHE A 12 -25.14 7.28 -6.56
CA PHE A 12 -25.54 8.34 -7.49
C PHE A 12 -25.52 9.74 -6.85
N SER A 13 -25.39 9.83 -5.52
CA SER A 13 -25.35 11.10 -4.79
C SER A 13 -23.99 11.78 -4.94
N GLN A 14 -24.01 13.05 -5.35
CA GLN A 14 -22.81 13.90 -5.43
C GLN A 14 -22.11 14.02 -4.07
N TRP A 15 -22.85 13.99 -2.96
CA TRP A 15 -22.28 14.03 -1.63
C TRP A 15 -21.46 12.78 -1.33
N TRP A 16 -22.00 11.59 -1.59
CA TRP A 16 -21.27 10.33 -1.37
C TRP A 16 -20.08 10.19 -2.32
N GLN A 17 -20.19 10.67 -3.55
CA GLN A 17 -19.05 10.74 -4.48
C GLN A 17 -17.94 11.65 -3.95
N SER A 18 -18.29 12.80 -3.38
CA SER A 18 -17.35 13.72 -2.74
C SER A 18 -16.70 13.14 -1.48
N VAL A 19 -17.46 12.42 -0.65
CA VAL A 19 -16.91 11.73 0.53
C VAL A 19 -15.92 10.64 0.11
N LEU A 20 -16.27 9.83 -0.90
CA LEU A 20 -15.38 8.79 -1.43
C LEU A 20 -14.13 9.37 -2.08
N SER A 21 -14.25 10.45 -2.86
CA SER A 21 -13.09 11.12 -3.46
C SER A 21 -12.18 11.72 -2.39
N THR A 22 -12.75 12.29 -1.33
CA THR A 22 -12.00 12.79 -0.17
C THR A 22 -11.18 11.68 0.50
N GLY A 23 -11.73 10.48 0.61
CA GLY A 23 -11.02 9.31 1.13
C GLY A 23 -9.84 8.87 0.25
N GLU A 24 -10.01 8.87 -1.07
CA GLU A 24 -8.93 8.56 -2.02
C GLU A 24 -7.82 9.62 -2.00
N ILE A 25 -8.19 10.90 -1.96
CA ILE A 25 -7.25 12.03 -1.83
C ILE A 25 -6.50 11.93 -0.50
N PHE A 26 -7.21 11.64 0.60
CA PHE A 26 -6.57 11.40 1.90
C PHE A 26 -5.53 10.28 1.82
N ARG A 27 -5.90 9.13 1.23
CA ARG A 27 -4.95 8.03 1.01
C ARG A 27 -3.76 8.48 0.17
N CYS A 28 -3.94 9.38 -0.79
CA CYS A 28 -2.84 9.95 -1.57
C CYS A 28 -1.91 10.87 -0.77
N GLY A 29 -2.44 11.59 0.21
CA GLY A 29 -1.69 12.49 1.07
C GLY A 29 -0.98 11.82 2.25
N VAL A 30 -1.26 10.55 2.55
CA VAL A 30 -0.58 9.82 3.64
C VAL A 30 0.60 8.99 3.12
N SER A 31 1.72 9.08 3.84
CA SER A 31 2.86 8.17 3.80
C SER A 31 3.10 7.59 5.19
N TYR A 32 3.76 6.45 5.28
CA TYR A 32 4.03 5.78 6.55
C TYR A 32 5.52 5.60 6.76
N THR A 33 5.98 5.87 7.97
CA THR A 33 7.27 5.40 8.47
C THR A 33 7.01 4.10 9.22
N ILE A 34 7.68 3.02 8.81
CA ILE A 34 7.48 1.72 9.43
C ILE A 34 8.17 1.64 10.79
N GLY A 35 7.41 1.21 11.77
CA GLY A 35 7.88 0.74 13.07
C GLY A 35 7.71 -0.77 13.16
N ASP A 36 6.65 -1.22 13.83
CA ASP A 36 6.32 -2.63 14.05
C ASP A 36 5.60 -3.28 12.86
N GLY A 37 5.20 -2.50 11.86
CA GLY A 37 4.61 -2.94 10.61
C GLY A 37 3.18 -3.47 10.72
N ARG A 38 2.49 -3.27 11.85
CA ARG A 38 1.14 -3.82 12.09
C ARG A 38 0.02 -3.01 11.44
N LEU A 39 0.23 -1.72 11.18
CA LEU A 39 -0.79 -0.83 10.63
C LEU A 39 -0.64 -0.62 9.12
N VAL A 40 0.56 -0.79 8.59
CA VAL A 40 0.89 -0.51 7.20
C VAL A 40 0.67 -1.76 6.34
N SER A 41 -0.19 -1.71 5.30
CA SER A 41 -0.20 -2.76 4.29
C SER A 41 1.04 -2.73 3.40
N PHE A 42 1.56 -3.92 3.11
CA PHE A 42 2.79 -4.06 2.36
C PHE A 42 2.67 -3.50 0.94
N TRP A 43 1.56 -3.77 0.25
CA TRP A 43 1.43 -3.41 -1.17
C TRP A 43 0.84 -2.03 -1.42
N ARG A 44 -0.10 -1.57 -0.58
CA ARG A 44 -0.98 -0.44 -0.95
C ARG A 44 -0.52 0.91 -0.39
N GLU A 45 0.16 0.91 0.74
CA GLU A 45 0.61 2.11 1.42
C GLU A 45 1.99 2.55 0.92
N ARG A 46 2.30 3.83 1.11
CA ARG A 46 3.60 4.43 0.76
C ARG A 46 4.50 4.38 1.98
N TRP A 47 5.30 3.33 2.08
CA TRP A 47 6.24 3.17 3.19
C TRP A 47 7.68 2.98 2.75
N CYS A 48 7.89 2.38 1.57
CA CYS A 48 9.24 2.14 1.04
C CYS A 48 9.72 3.25 0.09
N ALA A 49 8.79 3.95 -0.56
CA ALA A 49 9.07 4.89 -1.64
C ALA A 49 7.96 5.94 -1.76
N GLN A 50 8.13 6.86 -2.72
CA GLN A 50 7.13 7.91 -3.01
C GLN A 50 5.81 7.37 -3.55
N LEU A 51 5.84 6.18 -4.15
CA LEU A 51 4.70 5.42 -4.66
C LEU A 51 4.55 4.14 -3.84
N SER A 52 3.35 3.56 -3.83
CA SER A 52 3.14 2.24 -3.22
C SER A 52 3.74 1.13 -4.09
N LEU A 53 4.07 -0.01 -3.47
CA LEU A 53 4.60 -1.16 -4.20
C LEU A 53 3.61 -1.68 -5.26
N GLN A 54 2.31 -1.58 -5.01
CA GLN A 54 1.26 -1.87 -5.98
C GLN A 54 1.39 -0.99 -7.25
N SER A 55 1.63 0.31 -7.08
CA SER A 55 1.77 1.24 -8.20
C SER A 55 3.09 1.06 -8.95
N MET A 56 4.17 0.69 -8.26
CA MET A 56 5.47 0.46 -8.88
C MET A 56 5.56 -0.90 -9.59
N PHE A 57 4.89 -1.92 -9.06
CA PHE A 57 4.96 -3.29 -9.57
C PHE A 57 3.54 -3.85 -9.87
N PRO A 58 2.77 -3.25 -10.78
CA PRO A 58 1.36 -3.60 -10.98
C PRO A 58 1.18 -5.03 -11.49
N HIS A 59 2.06 -5.51 -12.37
CA HIS A 59 2.03 -6.88 -12.87
C HIS A 59 2.23 -7.90 -11.73
N LEU A 60 3.26 -7.68 -10.90
CA LEU A 60 3.59 -8.53 -9.77
C LEU A 60 2.44 -8.52 -8.75
N PHE A 61 1.94 -7.34 -8.40
CA PHE A 61 0.80 -7.18 -7.50
C PHE A 61 -0.44 -7.94 -7.97
N ASN A 62 -0.77 -7.86 -9.26
CA ASN A 62 -1.95 -8.54 -9.80
C ASN A 62 -1.84 -10.06 -9.69
N ALA A 63 -0.63 -10.61 -9.83
CA ALA A 63 -0.41 -12.06 -9.80
C ALA A 63 -0.25 -12.65 -8.40
N VAL A 64 0.27 -11.92 -7.42
CA VAL A 64 0.45 -12.46 -6.05
C VAL A 64 -0.88 -12.73 -5.35
N ALA A 65 -0.92 -13.79 -4.55
CA ALA A 65 -2.11 -14.19 -3.80
C ALA A 65 -2.36 -13.28 -2.57
N LYS A 66 -1.31 -12.88 -1.86
CA LYS A 66 -1.40 -12.15 -0.58
C LYS A 66 -1.33 -10.63 -0.74
N LYS A 67 -2.37 -10.05 -1.36
CA LYS A 67 -2.42 -8.59 -1.68
C LYS A 67 -2.70 -7.67 -0.49
N ASN A 68 -3.37 -8.15 0.55
CA ASN A 68 -3.90 -7.31 1.65
C ASN A 68 -3.20 -7.55 3.00
N GLN A 69 -1.98 -8.09 2.99
CA GLN A 69 -1.22 -8.33 4.22
C GLN A 69 -0.50 -7.07 4.68
N ARG A 70 -0.27 -6.95 5.99
CA ARG A 70 0.57 -5.91 6.58
C ARG A 70 2.04 -6.22 6.37
N VAL A 71 2.86 -5.21 6.64
CA VAL A 71 4.31 -5.35 6.58
C VAL A 71 4.76 -6.40 7.59
N ARG A 72 4.15 -6.44 8.79
CA ARG A 72 4.50 -7.36 9.86
C ARG A 72 4.40 -8.83 9.48
N GLU A 73 3.41 -9.25 8.70
CA GLU A 73 3.23 -10.66 8.34
C GLU A 73 4.29 -11.14 7.35
N PHE A 74 4.86 -10.23 6.57
CA PHE A 74 5.94 -10.51 5.62
C PHE A 74 7.33 -10.33 6.22
N ALA A 75 7.47 -9.68 7.37
CA ALA A 75 8.72 -9.61 8.11
C ALA A 75 8.91 -10.88 8.98
N GLY A 76 10.00 -11.60 8.72
CA GLY A 76 10.49 -12.72 9.53
C GLY A 76 11.59 -12.28 10.50
N THR A 77 12.14 -13.25 11.24
CA THR A 77 13.29 -13.07 12.15
C THR A 77 14.56 -12.68 11.39
N ASP A 78 14.77 -13.28 10.22
CA ASP A 78 16.00 -13.15 9.43
C ASP A 78 15.77 -12.32 8.15
N GLY A 79 14.78 -11.43 8.18
CA GLY A 79 14.41 -10.57 7.06
C GLY A 79 13.08 -10.94 6.40
N TRP A 80 12.94 -10.63 5.11
CA TRP A 80 11.66 -10.68 4.42
C TRP A 80 11.28 -12.10 3.95
N ARG A 81 10.02 -12.48 4.16
CA ARG A 81 9.44 -13.77 3.78
C ARG A 81 9.07 -13.79 2.30
N TRP A 82 10.07 -13.82 1.43
CA TRP A 82 9.91 -13.73 -0.03
C TRP A 82 8.96 -14.77 -0.62
N GLN A 83 8.97 -16.01 -0.10
CA GLN A 83 8.04 -17.06 -0.54
C GLN A 83 6.58 -16.67 -0.27
N GLY A 84 6.30 -15.96 0.81
CA GLY A 84 4.97 -15.46 1.14
C GLY A 84 4.58 -14.21 0.36
N ILE A 85 5.53 -13.29 0.16
CA ILE A 85 5.33 -12.04 -0.60
C ILE A 85 5.01 -12.35 -2.06
N LEU A 86 5.78 -13.26 -2.67
CA LEU A 86 5.67 -13.66 -4.07
C LEU A 86 4.76 -14.89 -4.27
N LEU A 87 3.99 -15.28 -3.26
CA LEU A 87 3.11 -16.45 -3.36
C LEU A 87 2.14 -16.30 -4.53
N GLY A 88 2.13 -17.28 -5.43
CA GLY A 88 1.28 -17.26 -6.64
C GLY A 88 1.90 -16.56 -7.85
N PHE A 89 3.08 -15.92 -7.69
CA PHE A 89 3.83 -15.37 -8.81
C PHE A 89 4.92 -16.35 -9.26
N THR A 90 4.90 -16.68 -10.55
CA THR A 90 5.96 -17.45 -11.21
C THR A 90 6.52 -16.62 -12.34
N ALA A 91 7.79 -16.23 -12.22
CA ALA A 91 8.46 -15.46 -13.26
C ALA A 91 8.58 -16.29 -14.55
N GLN A 92 8.15 -15.71 -15.67
CA GLN A 92 8.20 -16.35 -17.00
C GLN A 92 9.16 -15.63 -17.96
N SER A 93 9.64 -14.44 -17.57
CA SER A 93 10.47 -13.59 -18.39
C SER A 93 11.64 -12.98 -17.61
N THR A 94 12.63 -12.44 -18.32
CA THR A 94 13.70 -11.63 -17.72
C THR A 94 13.16 -10.38 -17.03
N ALA A 95 12.15 -9.73 -17.62
CA ALA A 95 11.49 -8.57 -17.04
C ALA A 95 10.82 -8.88 -15.69
N ASP A 96 10.26 -10.09 -15.52
CA ASP A 96 9.72 -10.53 -14.22
C ASP A 96 10.84 -10.67 -13.18
N GLN A 97 12.00 -11.22 -13.57
CA GLN A 97 13.15 -11.35 -12.68
C GLN A 97 13.69 -9.98 -12.26
N ASP A 98 13.82 -9.05 -13.21
CA ASP A 98 14.25 -7.68 -12.94
C ASP A 98 13.28 -6.97 -11.98
N SER A 99 11.98 -7.17 -12.17
CA SER A 99 10.95 -6.64 -11.26
C SER A 99 11.07 -7.21 -9.85
N ILE A 100 11.33 -8.51 -9.70
CA ILE A 100 11.57 -9.14 -8.40
C ILE A 100 12.83 -8.57 -7.75
N LEU A 101 13.93 -8.42 -8.51
CA LEU A 101 15.19 -7.89 -8.00
C LEU A 101 15.05 -6.43 -7.55
N ALA A 102 14.35 -5.61 -8.33
CA ALA A 102 14.05 -4.22 -7.97
C ALA A 102 13.20 -4.15 -6.70
N LEU A 103 12.15 -4.99 -6.58
CA LEU A 103 11.33 -5.09 -5.37
C LEU A 103 12.18 -5.47 -4.15
N LYS A 104 13.04 -6.49 -4.30
CA LYS A 104 13.95 -6.95 -3.24
C LYS A 104 14.91 -5.86 -2.79
N GLY A 105 15.52 -5.15 -3.74
CA GLY A 105 16.46 -4.06 -3.47
C GLY A 105 15.82 -2.87 -2.75
N LEU A 106 14.56 -2.54 -3.08
CA LEU A 106 13.83 -1.47 -2.39
C LEU A 106 13.49 -1.86 -0.95
N VAL A 107 12.98 -3.07 -0.76
CA VAL A 107 12.45 -3.52 0.53
C VAL A 107 13.57 -3.91 1.50
N SER A 108 14.73 -4.34 1.01
CA SER A 108 15.88 -4.71 1.86
C SER A 108 16.47 -3.55 2.67
N ALA A 109 16.19 -2.30 2.30
CA ALA A 109 16.63 -1.12 3.04
C ALA A 109 15.85 -0.91 4.37
N PHE A 110 14.80 -1.68 4.61
CA PHE A 110 13.89 -1.49 5.73
C PHE A 110 13.92 -2.66 6.71
N TYR A 111 13.86 -2.34 7.99
CA TYR A 111 13.76 -3.28 9.11
C TYR A 111 12.64 -2.84 10.05
N LEU A 112 11.99 -3.81 10.70
CA LEU A 112 11.00 -3.50 11.73
C LEU A 112 11.69 -3.06 13.02
N SER A 113 11.07 -2.13 13.73
CA SER A 113 11.47 -1.72 15.07
C SER A 113 10.43 -2.13 16.11
N ALA A 114 10.73 -1.89 17.39
CA ALA A 114 9.78 -2.10 18.48
C ALA A 114 8.76 -0.96 18.62
N LEU A 115 8.95 0.16 17.91
CA LEU A 115 8.06 1.31 17.94
C LEU A 115 6.85 1.08 17.03
N GLY A 116 5.75 1.80 17.27
CA GLY A 116 4.59 1.76 16.39
C GLY A 116 4.84 2.42 15.04
N ASP A 117 4.06 2.03 14.04
CA ASP A 117 4.05 2.70 12.74
C ASP A 117 3.59 4.17 12.86
N GLU A 118 4.23 5.09 12.13
CA GLU A 118 3.89 6.52 12.10
C GLU A 118 3.29 6.89 10.75
N ALA A 119 2.10 7.50 10.75
CA ALA A 119 1.50 8.10 9.57
C ALA A 119 1.90 9.57 9.45
N ARG A 120 2.32 9.99 8.26
CA ARG A 120 2.73 11.36 7.95
C ARG A 120 1.95 11.93 6.77
N TRP A 121 1.46 13.14 6.95
CA TRP A 121 0.83 13.93 5.91
C TRP A 121 1.87 14.60 5.02
N ARG A 122 1.90 14.24 3.74
CA ARG A 122 2.96 14.66 2.82
C ARG A 122 2.76 16.04 2.18
N TRP A 123 1.54 16.59 2.26
CA TRP A 123 1.20 17.89 1.65
C TRP A 123 1.29 19.06 2.63
N CYS A 124 1.95 18.85 3.77
CA CYS A 124 2.28 19.92 4.70
C CYS A 124 3.66 19.66 5.33
N ASN A 125 4.47 20.71 5.48
CA ASN A 125 5.81 20.61 6.08
C ASN A 125 5.77 20.11 7.54
N SER A 126 4.64 20.31 8.25
CA SER A 126 4.48 19.82 9.62
C SER A 126 4.33 18.29 9.70
N GLY A 127 4.02 17.62 8.58
CA GLY A 127 3.69 16.20 8.59
C GLY A 127 2.31 15.88 9.18
N ILE A 128 1.55 16.88 9.61
CA ILE A 128 0.26 16.72 10.30
C ILE A 128 -0.89 16.99 9.33
N PHE A 129 -1.87 16.09 9.33
CA PHE A 129 -3.09 16.28 8.56
C PHE A 129 -3.95 17.38 9.18
N THR A 130 -4.41 18.30 8.35
CA THR A 130 -5.49 19.24 8.69
C THR A 130 -6.46 19.35 7.54
N VAL A 131 -7.74 19.62 7.84
CA VAL A 131 -8.76 19.91 6.81
C VAL A 131 -8.28 21.04 5.89
N LYS A 132 -7.66 22.09 6.44
CA LYS A 132 -7.05 23.19 5.67
C LYS A 132 -5.98 22.71 4.69
N SER A 133 -5.05 21.85 5.13
CA SER A 133 -3.99 21.33 4.27
C SER A 133 -4.52 20.45 3.14
N LEU A 134 -5.64 19.77 3.35
CA LEU A 134 -6.34 19.00 2.32
C LEU A 134 -6.97 19.93 1.28
N TYR A 135 -7.74 20.94 1.72
CA TYR A 135 -8.35 21.93 0.81
C TYR A 135 -7.33 22.76 0.05
N ASN A 136 -6.13 23.01 0.60
CA ASN A 136 -5.07 23.70 -0.15
C ASN A 136 -4.49 22.85 -1.29
N PHE A 137 -4.70 21.53 -1.27
CA PHE A 137 -4.23 20.62 -2.29
C PHE A 137 -5.29 20.33 -3.36
N ILE A 138 -6.57 20.35 -2.99
CA ILE A 138 -7.74 20.19 -3.89
C ILE A 138 -7.98 21.49 -4.65
#